data_AF-A0A535F1X3-F1
#
_entry.id   AF-A0A535F1X3-F1
#
_cell.length_a   1.000
_cell.length_b   1.000
_cell.length_c   1.000
_cell.angle_alpha   90.00
_cell.angle_beta   90.00
_cell.angle_gamma   90.00
#
_symmetry.space_group_name_H-M   'P 1'
#
loop_
_entity.id
_entity.type
_entity.pdbx_description
1 polymer ?
#
loop_
_entity_poly.entity_id
_entity_poly.type
_entity_poly.pdbx_seq_one_letter_code
_entity_poly.pdbx_strand_id
1 'polypeptide(L)'
;MRQQERQGGALSVRIANITATCLLLLVSTALLSCSTITPQTSNKGCQLNSPQGGIQHVIHIQFDNVHFSRDNPNIPSDLEQMPNLLNFIERSGTMLSNNHTALIAHTATNLLTTITGVYPDRHGVPVSNSFRYFNPDGSTNSGLAFAYWTAPLFDTKTSMPSDTKFNLLTAEGKNAPAPWVPYTRAGCNFGAAGATNTILENTGIDIPTVFGANSPEVAEAKANPKQALADFAGIGIHCAQGSTLCSTANNGKSDLLPDEPDGYAGFMALFGYKYVAPHISPNGPLTDLNGNVIKDAVGNAGFPGFDSMSPAVSLAYIAAMQEHNVPVTYAYISDAHDNHSTNVAFGPGEAGYVAQLKTYDDAFAITSLVAHPTRRTAMA
;
A
#
# COMPACT_ATOMS: atom_id res chain seq x y z
N MET A 1 -15.66 -49.60 -7.63
CA MET A 1 -15.71 -50.68 -8.63
C MET A 1 -14.48 -50.51 -9.52
N ARG A 2 -13.52 -51.47 -9.45
CA ARG A 2 -12.19 -51.56 -10.14
C ARG A 2 -11.18 -50.45 -9.76
N GLN A 3 -10.20 -50.61 -8.87
CA GLN A 3 -9.09 -51.60 -8.73
C GLN A 3 -8.22 -51.76 -9.99
N GLN A 4 -6.94 -51.35 -9.90
CA GLN A 4 -5.81 -52.30 -9.96
C GLN A 4 -4.48 -51.68 -9.50
N GLU A 5 -3.89 -52.36 -8.50
CA GLU A 5 -2.50 -52.28 -8.02
C GLU A 5 -1.55 -53.13 -8.90
N ARG A 6 -0.24 -52.87 -8.82
CA ARG A 6 0.89 -53.83 -8.94
C ARG A 6 2.10 -53.21 -8.21
N GLN A 7 2.49 -53.65 -7.01
CA GLN A 7 3.49 -54.71 -6.68
C GLN A 7 4.70 -54.70 -7.63
N GLY A 8 5.97 -54.59 -7.22
CA GLY A 8 6.65 -55.10 -6.01
C GLY A 8 7.70 -56.13 -6.48
N GLY A 9 9.00 -55.83 -6.32
CA GLY A 9 10.07 -56.74 -6.74
C GLY A 9 11.42 -56.38 -6.12
N ALA A 10 11.82 -57.14 -5.10
CA ALA A 10 13.14 -57.11 -4.50
C ALA A 10 14.15 -57.94 -5.33
N LEU A 11 15.42 -57.53 -5.40
CA LEU A 11 16.50 -58.39 -5.87
C LEU A 11 17.82 -58.16 -5.09
N SER A 12 18.14 -59.18 -4.29
CA SER A 12 19.43 -59.74 -3.86
C SER A 12 20.73 -58.94 -3.94
N VAL A 13 21.39 -58.87 -2.78
CA VAL A 13 22.82 -58.61 -2.55
C VAL A 13 23.71 -59.62 -3.26
N ARG A 14 24.75 -59.15 -3.96
CA ARG A 14 25.97 -59.93 -4.24
C ARG A 14 27.20 -59.07 -3.94
N ILE A 15 28.00 -59.57 -3.00
CA ILE A 15 29.34 -59.10 -2.64
C ILE A 15 30.29 -59.55 -3.75
N ALA A 16 31.05 -58.63 -4.32
CA ALA A 16 32.23 -58.94 -5.13
C ALA A 16 33.34 -57.95 -4.80
N ASN A 17 34.37 -58.45 -4.12
CA ASN A 17 35.65 -57.77 -3.90
C ASN A 17 36.40 -57.71 -5.23
N ILE A 18 36.73 -56.50 -5.73
CA ILE A 18 37.78 -56.32 -6.74
C ILE A 18 38.64 -55.10 -6.35
N THR A 19 39.84 -55.45 -5.91
CA THR A 19 41.15 -54.78 -5.96
C THR A 19 41.23 -53.34 -6.47
N ALA A 20 41.83 -52.50 -5.61
CA ALA A 20 42.29 -51.15 -5.87
C ALA A 20 43.27 -51.08 -7.04
N THR A 21 43.03 -50.11 -7.95
CA THR A 21 44.08 -49.56 -8.81
C THR A 21 43.94 -48.03 -8.75
N CYS A 22 44.92 -47.37 -8.15
CA CYS A 22 45.01 -45.91 -8.08
C CYS A 22 45.15 -45.32 -9.48
N LEU A 23 44.15 -44.55 -9.92
CA LEU A 23 44.31 -43.58 -11.00
C LEU A 23 44.17 -42.19 -10.38
N LEU A 24 45.26 -41.43 -10.36
CA LEU A 24 45.26 -40.03 -9.94
C LEU A 24 44.37 -39.22 -10.89
N LEU A 25 43.16 -38.90 -10.43
CA LEU A 25 42.38 -37.78 -10.94
C LEU A 25 42.62 -36.59 -10.02
N LEU A 26 43.25 -35.55 -10.57
CA LEU A 26 43.28 -34.20 -9.99
C LEU A 26 41.83 -33.71 -9.87
N VAL A 27 41.19 -33.99 -8.73
CA VAL A 27 39.94 -33.35 -8.35
C VAL A 27 40.32 -32.00 -7.75
N SER A 28 40.17 -30.95 -8.56
CA SER A 28 40.14 -29.58 -8.08
C SER A 28 38.99 -29.46 -7.08
N THR A 29 39.30 -29.50 -5.79
CA THR A 29 38.34 -29.17 -4.73
C THR A 29 38.02 -27.68 -4.85
N ALA A 30 36.97 -27.35 -5.59
CA ALA A 30 36.29 -26.09 -5.40
C ALA A 30 35.68 -26.13 -3.99
N LEU A 31 36.41 -25.54 -3.03
CA LEU A 31 35.84 -25.16 -1.75
C LEU A 31 34.69 -24.21 -2.06
N LEU A 32 33.46 -24.72 -2.01
CA LEU A 32 32.30 -23.87 -1.79
C LEU A 32 32.53 -23.22 -0.43
N SER A 33 33.06 -22.00 -0.44
CA SER A 33 32.96 -21.10 0.70
C SER A 33 31.49 -20.91 0.99
N CYS A 34 30.97 -21.70 1.92
CA CYS A 34 29.73 -21.40 2.59
C CYS A 34 29.99 -20.09 3.32
N SER A 35 29.57 -18.97 2.72
CA SER A 35 29.58 -17.68 3.39
C SER A 35 28.73 -17.83 4.62
N THR A 36 29.37 -18.01 5.77
CA THR A 36 28.74 -17.83 7.06
C THR A 36 28.17 -16.42 7.05
N ILE A 37 26.85 -16.30 7.04
CA ILE A 37 26.17 -15.03 7.29
C ILE A 37 26.57 -14.66 8.72
N THR A 38 27.64 -13.87 8.85
CA THR A 38 27.92 -13.18 10.10
C THR A 38 26.70 -12.32 10.38
N PRO A 39 26.01 -12.48 11.53
CA PRO A 39 24.97 -11.55 11.92
C PRO A 39 25.61 -10.16 11.90
N GLN A 40 25.20 -9.30 10.98
CA GLN A 40 25.60 -7.91 11.02
C GLN A 40 25.16 -7.39 12.39
N THR A 41 26.11 -6.75 13.06
CA THR A 41 25.84 -5.95 14.25
C THR A 41 24.61 -5.08 13.97
N SER A 42 23.55 -5.26 14.76
CA SER A 42 22.35 -4.42 14.75
C SER A 42 22.78 -2.95 14.81
N ASN A 43 22.79 -2.28 13.65
CA ASN A 43 22.66 -0.85 13.63
C ASN A 43 21.25 -0.57 14.13
N LYS A 44 21.12 0.24 15.18
CA LYS A 44 19.83 0.68 15.72
C LYS A 44 19.17 1.68 14.77
N GLY A 45 18.78 1.25 13.57
CA GLY A 45 18.17 2.08 12.53
C GLY A 45 17.51 1.25 11.43
N CYS A 46 16.70 1.90 10.60
CA CYS A 46 16.01 1.27 9.46
C CYS A 46 17.01 0.54 8.55
N GLN A 47 16.81 -0.77 8.35
CA GLN A 47 17.63 -1.58 7.46
C GLN A 47 16.77 -2.37 6.47
N LEU A 48 16.70 -1.88 5.23
CA LEU A 48 16.07 -2.60 4.14
C LEU A 48 17.05 -3.67 3.62
N ASN A 49 16.75 -4.94 3.89
CA ASN A 49 17.57 -6.12 3.53
C ASN A 49 17.58 -6.41 2.01
N SER A 50 17.86 -5.39 1.21
CA SER A 50 18.04 -5.50 -0.23
C SER A 50 19.26 -6.35 -0.57
N PRO A 51 19.27 -7.09 -1.69
CA PRO A 51 20.36 -8.02 -2.03
C PRO A 51 21.78 -7.41 -2.06
N GLN A 52 21.88 -6.09 -2.26
CA GLN A 52 23.14 -5.34 -2.29
C GLN A 52 23.26 -4.30 -1.17
N GLY A 53 22.30 -4.25 -0.23
CA GLY A 53 22.26 -3.29 0.88
C GLY A 53 22.16 -1.81 0.46
N GLY A 54 21.85 -1.53 -0.81
CA GLY A 54 21.85 -0.16 -1.37
C GLY A 54 20.53 0.58 -1.25
N ILE A 55 19.43 -0.10 -0.95
CA ILE A 55 18.10 0.54 -0.84
C ILE A 55 17.98 1.24 0.51
N GLN A 56 17.73 2.54 0.47
CA GLN A 56 17.51 3.38 1.65
C GLN A 56 16.06 3.85 1.77
N HIS A 57 15.38 3.98 0.63
CA HIS A 57 14.02 4.48 0.54
C HIS A 57 13.20 3.57 -0.37
N VAL A 58 11.94 3.36 -0.02
CA VAL A 58 10.95 2.69 -0.86
C VAL A 58 9.79 3.64 -1.06
N ILE A 59 9.46 3.92 -2.30
CA ILE A 59 8.32 4.75 -2.68
C ILE A 59 7.45 3.92 -3.60
N HIS A 60 6.23 3.63 -3.15
CA HIS A 60 5.22 2.91 -3.92
C HIS A 60 4.11 3.89 -4.27
N ILE A 61 3.72 3.93 -5.55
CA ILE A 61 2.70 4.87 -6.04
C ILE A 61 1.67 4.06 -6.81
N GLN A 62 0.43 4.10 -6.36
CA GLN A 62 -0.71 3.50 -7.02
C GLN A 62 -1.50 4.57 -7.75
N PHE A 63 -1.63 4.43 -9.05
CA PHE A 63 -2.47 5.29 -9.86
C PHE A 63 -3.84 4.63 -10.03
N ASP A 64 -4.91 5.35 -9.73
CA ASP A 64 -6.24 4.89 -10.06
C ASP A 64 -6.46 4.99 -11.57
N ASN A 65 -6.96 3.89 -12.15
CA ASN A 65 -7.44 3.84 -13.52
C ASN A 65 -6.48 4.34 -14.62
N VAL A 66 -5.15 4.29 -14.43
CA VAL A 66 -4.18 4.72 -15.46
C VAL A 66 -3.90 3.63 -16.49
N HIS A 67 -3.97 4.01 -17.77
CA HIS A 67 -3.77 3.15 -18.92
C HIS A 67 -2.43 3.41 -19.63
N PHE A 68 -1.62 2.35 -19.71
CA PHE A 68 -0.40 2.36 -20.52
C PHE A 68 -0.68 2.19 -22.03
N SER A 69 -1.70 1.39 -22.38
CA SER A 69 -2.07 1.14 -23.77
C SER A 69 -3.13 2.13 -24.24
N ARG A 70 -3.16 2.38 -25.56
CA ARG A 70 -4.22 3.19 -26.17
C ARG A 70 -5.51 2.37 -26.26
N ASP A 71 -6.57 2.80 -25.58
CA ASP A 71 -7.91 2.21 -25.74
C ASP A 71 -8.54 2.57 -27.09
N ASN A 72 -8.34 3.82 -27.50
CA ASN A 72 -8.67 4.30 -28.83
C ASN A 72 -7.36 4.56 -29.59
N PRO A 73 -7.10 3.91 -30.74
CA PRO A 73 -5.83 4.04 -31.45
C PRO A 73 -5.49 5.48 -31.87
N ASN A 74 -6.50 6.35 -31.99
CA ASN A 74 -6.35 7.75 -32.40
C ASN A 74 -6.11 8.71 -31.22
N ILE A 75 -6.24 8.24 -29.98
CA ILE A 75 -6.01 9.02 -28.76
C ILE A 75 -4.77 8.45 -28.07
N PRO A 76 -3.78 9.27 -27.70
CA PRO A 76 -2.66 8.80 -26.89
C PRO A 76 -3.13 8.20 -25.55
N SER A 77 -2.41 7.22 -25.03
CA SER A 77 -2.65 6.66 -23.69
C SER A 77 -2.38 7.69 -22.59
N ASP A 78 -2.74 7.37 -21.33
CA ASP A 78 -2.42 8.25 -20.19
C ASP A 78 -0.93 8.50 -20.08
N LEU A 79 -0.11 7.43 -20.17
CA LEU A 79 1.34 7.59 -20.04
C LEU A 79 1.98 8.33 -21.22
N GLU A 80 1.44 8.19 -22.44
CA GLU A 80 1.91 9.02 -23.57
C GLU A 80 1.59 10.51 -23.37
N GLN A 81 0.55 10.83 -22.59
CA GLN A 81 0.18 12.19 -22.22
C GLN A 81 0.85 12.67 -20.91
N MET A 82 1.54 11.78 -20.19
CA MET A 82 2.40 12.08 -19.05
C MET A 82 3.88 11.78 -19.34
N PRO A 83 4.49 12.48 -20.32
CA PRO A 83 5.85 12.19 -20.78
C PRO A 83 6.93 12.32 -19.71
N ASN A 84 6.79 13.12 -18.66
CA ASN A 84 7.80 13.19 -17.60
C ASN A 84 7.89 11.87 -16.84
N LEU A 85 6.74 11.28 -16.50
CA LEU A 85 6.66 9.97 -15.86
C LEU A 85 7.14 8.86 -16.80
N LEU A 86 6.63 8.84 -18.04
CA LEU A 86 7.00 7.81 -19.01
C LEU A 86 8.51 7.83 -19.32
N ASN A 87 9.09 9.01 -19.61
CA ASN A 87 10.52 9.13 -19.88
C ASN A 87 11.38 8.72 -18.68
N PHE A 88 10.92 8.99 -17.46
CA PHE A 88 11.63 8.56 -16.26
C PHE A 88 11.69 7.03 -16.16
N ILE A 89 10.55 6.36 -16.35
CA ILE A 89 10.48 4.89 -16.30
C ILE A 89 11.36 4.28 -17.40
N GLU A 90 11.30 4.80 -18.62
CA GLU A 90 12.07 4.28 -19.76
C GLU A 90 13.59 4.48 -19.61
N ARG A 91 14.02 5.59 -18.99
CA ARG A 91 15.45 5.93 -18.86
C ARG A 91 16.09 5.38 -17.60
N SER A 92 15.32 5.25 -16.52
CA SER A 92 15.86 5.00 -15.18
C SER A 92 15.24 3.78 -14.49
N GLY A 93 14.20 3.18 -15.08
CA GLY A 93 13.44 2.09 -14.49
C GLY A 93 13.28 0.88 -15.42
N THR A 94 12.26 0.09 -15.15
CA THR A 94 11.87 -1.05 -15.98
C THR A 94 10.35 -1.03 -16.09
N MET A 95 9.83 -1.02 -17.31
CA MET A 95 8.39 -1.09 -17.56
C MET A 95 7.96 -2.55 -17.66
N LEU A 96 6.99 -2.94 -16.83
CA LEU A 96 6.29 -4.22 -16.93
C LEU A 96 4.85 -3.95 -17.37
N SER A 97 4.58 -4.09 -18.66
CA SER A 97 3.27 -3.79 -19.24
C SER A 97 2.36 -5.01 -19.43
N ASN A 98 2.89 -6.22 -19.22
CA ASN A 98 2.10 -7.45 -19.28
C ASN A 98 1.53 -7.78 -17.91
N ASN A 99 0.45 -7.09 -17.53
CA ASN A 99 -0.25 -7.27 -16.27
C ASN A 99 -1.67 -7.83 -16.49
N HIS A 100 -2.25 -8.34 -15.41
CA HIS A 100 -3.63 -8.83 -15.39
C HIS A 100 -4.35 -8.25 -14.17
N THR A 101 -5.61 -7.92 -14.36
CA THR A 101 -6.53 -7.49 -13.30
C THR A 101 -7.61 -8.56 -13.10
N ALA A 102 -8.26 -8.56 -11.94
CA ALA A 102 -9.43 -9.40 -11.72
C ALA A 102 -10.55 -9.04 -12.71
N LEU A 103 -11.36 -10.02 -13.11
CA LEU A 103 -12.56 -9.79 -13.90
C LEU A 103 -13.76 -9.74 -12.94
N ILE A 104 -14.44 -8.62 -12.72
CA ILE A 104 -14.35 -7.27 -13.31
C ILE A 104 -13.35 -6.40 -12.54
N ALA A 105 -12.62 -5.54 -13.24
CA ALA A 105 -11.62 -4.66 -12.63
C ALA A 105 -12.29 -3.58 -11.78
N HIS A 106 -11.82 -3.41 -10.54
CA HIS A 106 -12.28 -2.36 -9.63
C HIS A 106 -11.11 -1.85 -8.80
N THR A 107 -11.18 -0.57 -8.42
CA THR A 107 -10.18 0.16 -7.64
C THR A 107 -9.73 -0.63 -6.40
N ALA A 108 -10.66 -0.95 -5.50
CA ALA A 108 -10.32 -1.59 -4.23
C ALA A 108 -9.60 -2.94 -4.41
N THR A 109 -10.13 -3.81 -5.29
CA THR A 109 -9.54 -5.13 -5.53
C THR A 109 -8.14 -5.03 -6.13
N ASN A 110 -7.94 -4.09 -7.07
CA ASN A 110 -6.65 -3.93 -7.75
C ASN A 110 -5.61 -3.32 -6.81
N LEU A 111 -5.96 -2.25 -6.11
CA LEU A 111 -5.07 -1.58 -5.16
C LEU A 111 -4.67 -2.53 -4.03
N LEU A 112 -5.62 -3.26 -3.44
CA LEU A 112 -5.31 -4.25 -2.40
C LEU A 112 -4.45 -5.39 -2.91
N THR A 113 -4.69 -5.90 -4.12
CA THR A 113 -3.86 -6.97 -4.70
C THR A 113 -2.39 -6.54 -4.83
N THR A 114 -2.14 -5.30 -5.25
CA THR A 114 -0.75 -4.80 -5.43
C THR A 114 0.03 -4.64 -4.12
N ILE A 115 -0.64 -4.35 -2.99
CA ILE A 115 0.03 -4.17 -1.70
C ILE A 115 0.01 -5.44 -0.83
N THR A 116 -0.95 -6.33 -1.02
CA THR A 116 -1.02 -7.62 -0.29
C THR A 116 -0.26 -8.74 -1.00
N GLY A 117 -0.07 -8.62 -2.32
CA GLY A 117 0.54 -9.66 -3.15
C GLY A 117 -0.35 -10.90 -3.36
N VAL A 118 -1.63 -10.83 -3.00
CA VAL A 118 -2.59 -11.92 -3.16
C VAL A 118 -3.86 -11.45 -3.86
N TYR A 119 -4.59 -12.38 -4.47
CA TYR A 119 -5.84 -12.08 -5.17
C TYR A 119 -7.00 -11.70 -4.23
N PRO A 120 -8.07 -11.07 -4.74
CA PRO A 120 -9.29 -10.68 -4.01
C PRO A 120 -9.85 -11.69 -3.01
N ASP A 121 -9.88 -12.97 -3.37
CA ASP A 121 -10.38 -14.07 -2.52
C ASP A 121 -9.52 -14.32 -1.27
N ARG A 122 -8.28 -13.79 -1.24
CA ARG A 122 -7.29 -14.02 -0.19
C ARG A 122 -7.09 -12.85 0.76
N HIS A 123 -7.64 -11.68 0.43
CA HIS A 123 -7.61 -10.50 1.31
C HIS A 123 -9.01 -10.00 1.72
N GLY A 124 -10.08 -10.72 1.41
CA GLY A 124 -11.41 -10.48 1.97
C GLY A 124 -12.26 -9.44 1.25
N VAL A 125 -11.75 -8.86 0.16
CA VAL A 125 -12.51 -7.97 -0.73
C VAL A 125 -12.66 -8.69 -2.07
N PRO A 126 -13.70 -9.52 -2.24
CA PRO A 126 -13.67 -10.58 -3.26
C PRO A 126 -14.11 -10.15 -4.66
N VAL A 127 -14.78 -9.00 -4.81
CA VAL A 127 -15.51 -8.67 -6.05
C VAL A 127 -15.23 -7.27 -6.58
N SER A 128 -15.40 -6.22 -5.76
CA SER A 128 -15.42 -4.82 -6.23
C SER A 128 -15.17 -3.86 -5.06
N ASN A 129 -15.32 -2.55 -5.32
CA ASN A 129 -15.35 -1.47 -4.31
C ASN A 129 -16.48 -1.66 -3.27
N SER A 130 -17.49 -2.46 -3.63
CA SER A 130 -18.54 -2.93 -2.73
C SER A 130 -18.87 -4.39 -3.01
N PHE A 131 -19.47 -5.06 -2.04
CA PHE A 131 -19.84 -6.47 -2.15
C PHE A 131 -21.11 -6.75 -1.36
N ARG A 132 -21.70 -7.94 -1.58
CA ARG A 132 -22.82 -8.43 -0.79
C ARG A 132 -22.34 -9.43 0.24
N TYR A 133 -22.86 -9.33 1.46
CA TYR A 133 -22.67 -10.33 2.51
C TYR A 133 -24.02 -10.88 2.97
N PHE A 134 -24.02 -12.13 3.43
CA PHE A 134 -25.24 -12.83 3.83
C PHE A 134 -25.53 -12.60 5.32
N ASN A 135 -26.79 -12.33 5.62
CA ASN A 135 -27.33 -12.30 6.98
C ASN A 135 -27.76 -13.71 7.42
N PRO A 136 -27.90 -13.97 8.74
CA PRO A 136 -28.35 -15.27 9.26
C PRO A 136 -29.72 -15.74 8.76
N ASP A 137 -30.59 -14.80 8.36
CA ASP A 137 -31.92 -15.08 7.80
C ASP A 137 -31.91 -15.40 6.29
N GLY A 138 -30.74 -15.43 5.67
CA GLY A 138 -30.56 -15.64 4.23
C GLY A 138 -30.76 -14.41 3.36
N SER A 139 -31.14 -13.26 3.95
CA SER A 139 -31.11 -11.97 3.26
C SER A 139 -29.66 -11.51 3.04
N THR A 140 -29.47 -10.43 2.30
CA THR A 140 -28.14 -9.86 2.06
C THR A 140 -28.11 -8.37 2.36
N ASN A 141 -26.93 -7.90 2.74
CA ASN A 141 -26.60 -6.49 2.93
C ASN A 141 -25.37 -6.11 2.08
N SER A 142 -25.03 -4.82 2.04
CA SER A 142 -23.93 -4.31 1.23
C SER A 142 -22.75 -3.91 2.12
N GLY A 143 -21.59 -4.49 1.87
CA GLY A 143 -20.31 -4.07 2.44
C GLY A 143 -19.56 -3.16 1.46
N LEU A 144 -18.72 -2.28 1.99
CA LEU A 144 -17.79 -1.43 1.26
C LEU A 144 -16.35 -1.85 1.55
N ALA A 145 -15.48 -1.80 0.54
CA ALA A 145 -14.09 -2.21 0.70
C ALA A 145 -13.22 -1.20 1.45
N PHE A 146 -13.59 0.08 1.39
CA PHE A 146 -12.76 1.20 1.89
C PHE A 146 -12.97 1.46 3.38
N ALA A 147 -12.13 0.83 4.20
CA ALA A 147 -12.11 0.91 5.66
C ALA A 147 -10.70 0.61 6.17
N TYR A 148 -10.35 1.06 7.36
CA TYR A 148 -9.02 0.80 7.91
C TYR A 148 -8.71 -0.71 8.00
N TRP A 149 -7.44 -1.08 7.90
CA TRP A 149 -6.97 -2.47 7.78
C TRP A 149 -7.57 -3.44 8.79
N THR A 150 -7.79 -2.98 10.03
CA THR A 150 -8.37 -3.77 11.12
C THR A 150 -9.79 -3.37 11.50
N ALA A 151 -10.42 -2.54 10.68
CA ALA A 151 -11.82 -2.19 10.83
C ALA A 151 -12.70 -3.43 10.62
N PRO A 152 -13.85 -3.51 11.32
CA PRO A 152 -14.87 -4.50 11.01
C PRO A 152 -15.47 -4.25 9.61
N LEU A 153 -16.26 -5.21 9.13
CA LEU A 153 -17.06 -5.08 7.92
C LEU A 153 -17.74 -3.71 7.84
N PHE A 154 -17.54 -3.00 6.73
CA PHE A 154 -18.09 -1.66 6.56
C PHE A 154 -19.44 -1.68 5.85
N ASP A 155 -20.53 -1.58 6.61
CA ASP A 155 -21.88 -1.39 6.10
C ASP A 155 -22.43 -0.03 6.53
N THR A 156 -22.70 0.84 5.56
CA THR A 156 -23.20 2.20 5.82
C THR A 156 -24.71 2.26 6.04
N LYS A 157 -25.44 1.18 5.75
CA LYS A 157 -26.90 1.10 5.87
C LYS A 157 -27.34 0.45 7.18
N THR A 158 -26.47 -0.34 7.80
CA THR A 158 -26.74 -1.02 9.06
C THR A 158 -25.72 -0.61 10.12
N SER A 159 -26.20 0.03 11.18
CA SER A 159 -25.35 0.49 12.30
C SER A 159 -24.82 -0.64 13.20
N MET A 160 -25.39 -1.85 13.09
CA MET A 160 -24.92 -3.06 13.78
C MET A 160 -24.97 -4.24 12.81
N PRO A 161 -23.95 -4.41 11.95
CA PRO A 161 -23.91 -5.50 10.99
C PRO A 161 -23.98 -6.85 11.70
N SER A 162 -24.67 -7.81 11.08
CA SER A 162 -24.77 -9.17 11.60
C SER A 162 -23.43 -9.91 11.57
N ASP A 163 -22.57 -9.54 10.61
CA ASP A 163 -21.19 -9.98 10.53
C ASP A 163 -20.26 -8.91 11.13
N THR A 164 -19.57 -9.29 12.20
CA THR A 164 -18.63 -8.42 12.93
C THR A 164 -17.17 -8.78 12.65
N LYS A 165 -16.89 -9.57 11.61
CA LYS A 165 -15.53 -9.89 11.17
C LYS A 165 -14.85 -8.66 10.57
N PHE A 166 -13.53 -8.77 10.38
CA PHE A 166 -12.73 -7.74 9.71
C PHE A 166 -13.18 -7.52 8.26
N ASN A 167 -13.03 -6.28 7.77
CA ASN A 167 -13.26 -5.99 6.36
C ASN A 167 -12.20 -6.66 5.46
N LEU A 168 -10.95 -6.70 5.94
CA LEU A 168 -9.86 -7.44 5.32
C LEU A 168 -9.59 -8.73 6.09
N LEU A 169 -9.83 -9.87 5.43
CA LEU A 169 -9.71 -11.19 6.04
C LEU A 169 -9.03 -12.19 5.10
N THR A 170 -8.26 -13.09 5.71
CA THR A 170 -7.68 -14.28 5.08
C THR A 170 -8.75 -15.34 4.82
N ALA A 171 -8.42 -16.37 4.04
CA ALA A 171 -9.31 -17.51 3.81
C ALA A 171 -9.73 -18.23 5.11
N GLU A 172 -8.89 -18.15 6.16
CA GLU A 172 -9.15 -18.69 7.49
C GLU A 172 -10.03 -17.77 8.36
N GLY A 173 -10.44 -16.61 7.85
CA GLY A 173 -11.29 -15.64 8.55
C GLY A 173 -10.55 -14.81 9.60
N LYS A 174 -9.22 -14.76 9.55
CA LYS A 174 -8.36 -13.91 10.38
C LYS A 174 -8.09 -12.57 9.69
N ASN A 175 -7.75 -11.52 10.44
CA ASN A 175 -7.31 -10.26 9.83
C ASN A 175 -6.15 -10.48 8.85
N ALA A 176 -6.20 -9.82 7.68
CA ALA A 176 -5.18 -9.97 6.65
C ALA A 176 -3.83 -9.42 7.13
N PRO A 177 -2.69 -10.08 6.81
CA PRO A 177 -1.37 -9.54 7.13
C PRO A 177 -1.12 -8.19 6.49
N ALA A 178 -0.55 -7.25 7.23
CA ALA A 178 -0.44 -5.87 6.78
C ALA A 178 0.86 -5.58 5.99
N PRO A 179 0.81 -4.75 4.94
CA PRO A 179 1.95 -4.52 4.05
C PRO A 179 3.10 -3.74 4.69
N TRP A 180 2.85 -3.02 5.79
CA TRP A 180 3.88 -2.25 6.47
C TRP A 180 4.73 -3.07 7.45
N VAL A 181 4.25 -4.25 7.86
CA VAL A 181 4.87 -5.07 8.91
C VAL A 181 6.32 -5.45 8.63
N PRO A 182 6.70 -5.90 7.41
CA PRO A 182 8.10 -6.20 7.11
C PRO A 182 9.02 -4.99 7.32
N TYR A 183 8.54 -3.78 7.02
CA TYR A 183 9.31 -2.55 7.14
C TYR A 183 9.44 -2.09 8.61
N THR A 184 8.33 -2.07 9.36
CA THR A 184 8.36 -1.63 10.76
C THR A 184 9.16 -2.59 11.64
N ARG A 185 9.10 -3.90 11.38
CA ARG A 185 9.97 -4.91 12.02
C ARG A 185 11.45 -4.72 11.66
N ALA A 186 11.75 -4.23 10.47
CA ALA A 186 13.10 -3.89 10.03
C ALA A 186 13.61 -2.53 10.55
N GLY A 187 12.86 -1.88 11.45
CA GLY A 187 13.26 -0.59 12.03
C GLY A 187 12.89 0.62 11.16
N CYS A 188 12.08 0.45 10.12
CA CYS A 188 11.70 1.51 9.19
C CYS A 188 10.29 2.02 9.49
N ASN A 189 10.12 3.33 9.66
CA ASN A 189 8.79 3.93 9.65
C ASN A 189 8.20 3.82 8.22
N PHE A 190 6.91 3.53 8.16
CA PHE A 190 6.12 3.43 6.94
C PHE A 190 5.07 4.55 6.95
N GLY A 191 4.98 5.32 5.87
CA GLY A 191 4.01 6.40 5.70
C GLY A 191 3.06 6.12 4.54
N ALA A 192 1.85 6.63 4.62
CA ALA A 192 0.86 6.48 3.57
C ALA A 192 0.04 7.75 3.35
N ALA A 193 -0.21 8.07 2.09
CA ALA A 193 -1.08 9.15 1.65
C ALA A 193 -2.08 8.62 0.60
N GLY A 194 -3.31 8.40 1.04
CA GLY A 194 -4.42 7.85 0.27
C GLY A 194 -4.30 6.35 -0.04
N ALA A 195 -3.23 5.69 0.37
CA ALA A 195 -3.00 4.27 0.07
C ALA A 195 -4.02 3.37 0.77
N THR A 196 -4.78 2.64 -0.05
CA THR A 196 -6.01 1.92 0.31
C THR A 196 -5.86 1.04 1.54
N ASN A 197 -6.81 1.19 2.48
CA ASN A 197 -6.91 0.53 3.80
C ASN A 197 -5.71 0.68 4.77
N THR A 198 -4.56 1.23 4.34
CA THR A 198 -3.40 1.51 5.22
C THR A 198 -3.56 2.80 6.03
N ILE A 199 -4.57 3.60 5.69
CA ILE A 199 -4.96 4.82 6.39
C ILE A 199 -6.44 4.71 6.77
N LEU A 200 -6.94 5.65 7.58
CA LEU A 200 -8.39 5.71 7.83
C LEU A 200 -9.08 6.22 6.56
N GLU A 201 -10.05 5.49 6.04
CA GLU A 201 -10.77 5.81 4.79
C GLU A 201 -12.13 6.45 5.05
N ASN A 202 -12.67 6.28 6.26
CA ASN A 202 -13.94 6.86 6.66
C ASN A 202 -13.93 7.32 8.13
N THR A 203 -14.85 8.22 8.48
CA THR A 203 -14.97 8.73 9.86
C THR A 203 -15.89 7.89 10.75
N GLY A 204 -16.62 6.94 10.14
CA GLY A 204 -17.70 6.20 10.80
C GLY A 204 -17.17 5.05 11.66
N ILE A 205 -16.49 4.09 11.04
CA ILE A 205 -16.00 2.88 11.71
C ILE A 205 -14.49 2.93 11.98
N ASP A 206 -13.70 3.65 11.19
CA ASP A 206 -12.24 3.62 11.33
C ASP A 206 -11.78 4.41 12.55
N ILE A 207 -12.33 5.61 12.76
CA ILE A 207 -12.01 6.44 13.92
C ILE A 207 -12.28 5.70 15.24
N PRO A 208 -13.47 5.12 15.50
CA PRO A 208 -13.69 4.36 16.73
C PRO A 208 -12.86 3.07 16.81
N THR A 209 -12.48 2.47 15.66
CA THR A 209 -11.59 1.30 15.64
C THR A 209 -10.20 1.64 16.19
N VAL A 210 -9.63 2.77 15.78
CA VAL A 210 -8.27 3.16 16.14
C VAL A 210 -8.18 3.96 17.44
N PHE A 211 -9.09 4.92 17.63
CA PHE A 211 -9.06 5.84 18.78
C PHE A 211 -9.92 5.36 19.95
N GLY A 212 -10.83 4.41 19.71
CA GLY A 212 -11.82 3.95 20.68
C GLY A 212 -13.12 4.78 20.61
N ALA A 213 -14.25 4.12 20.93
CA ALA A 213 -15.60 4.66 20.73
C ALA A 213 -15.94 5.94 21.53
N ASN A 214 -15.20 6.23 22.60
CA ASN A 214 -15.41 7.38 23.49
C ASN A 214 -14.30 8.45 23.37
N SER A 215 -13.53 8.41 22.30
CA SER A 215 -12.40 9.32 22.08
C SER A 215 -12.84 10.73 21.66
N PRO A 216 -11.98 11.75 21.89
CA PRO A 216 -12.20 13.09 21.32
C PRO A 216 -12.36 13.09 19.80
N GLU A 217 -11.65 12.20 19.10
CA GLU A 217 -11.71 12.03 17.65
C GLU A 217 -13.10 11.56 17.20
N VAL A 218 -13.72 10.61 17.93
CA VAL A 218 -15.12 10.21 17.70
C VAL A 218 -16.09 11.35 18.02
N ALA A 219 -15.83 12.15 19.05
CA ALA A 219 -16.67 13.32 19.38
C ALA A 219 -16.63 14.37 18.26
N GLU A 220 -15.45 14.62 17.68
CA GLU A 220 -15.30 15.51 16.54
C GLU A 220 -15.99 14.96 15.29
N ALA A 221 -15.84 13.67 14.97
CA ALA A 221 -16.53 13.04 13.85
C ALA A 221 -18.05 13.21 13.90
N LYS A 222 -18.63 13.19 15.11
CA LYS A 222 -20.06 13.44 15.32
C LYS A 222 -20.44 14.91 15.19
N ALA A 223 -19.63 15.81 15.75
CA ALA A 223 -19.94 17.24 15.78
C ALA A 223 -19.66 17.95 14.44
N ASN A 224 -18.53 17.62 13.81
CA ASN A 224 -17.95 18.29 12.66
C ASN A 224 -17.44 17.25 11.63
N PRO A 225 -18.32 16.48 10.97
CA PRO A 225 -17.92 15.36 10.13
C PRO A 225 -17.00 15.74 8.95
N LYS A 226 -17.14 16.96 8.40
CA LYS A 226 -16.24 17.45 7.34
C LYS A 226 -14.84 17.75 7.86
N GLN A 227 -14.72 18.41 9.02
CA GLN A 227 -13.43 18.64 9.67
C GLN A 227 -12.78 17.31 10.02
N ALA A 228 -13.54 16.37 10.59
CA ALA A 228 -13.02 15.07 10.98
C ALA A 228 -12.50 14.26 9.78
N LEU A 229 -13.10 14.41 8.60
CA LEU A 229 -12.57 13.80 7.37
C LEU A 229 -11.20 14.40 7.02
N ALA A 230 -11.06 15.72 7.02
CA ALA A 230 -9.79 16.40 6.75
C ALA A 230 -8.72 16.07 7.80
N ASP A 231 -9.13 15.93 9.07
CA ASP A 231 -8.24 15.71 10.20
C ASP A 231 -7.75 14.27 10.32
N PHE A 232 -8.62 13.27 10.07
CA PHE A 232 -8.34 11.88 10.44
C PHE A 232 -8.20 10.91 9.26
N ALA A 233 -8.76 11.21 8.09
CA ALA A 233 -8.71 10.30 6.96
C ALA A 233 -7.46 10.50 6.09
N GLY A 234 -7.18 9.50 5.25
CA GLY A 234 -6.31 9.63 4.09
C GLY A 234 -4.80 9.68 4.37
N ILE A 235 -4.34 10.00 5.57
CA ILE A 235 -2.91 10.15 5.89
C ILE A 235 -2.57 9.32 7.12
N GLY A 236 -1.42 8.64 7.13
CA GLY A 236 -0.98 7.86 8.29
C GLY A 236 0.50 7.50 8.27
N ILE A 237 1.06 7.20 9.44
CA ILE A 237 2.43 6.71 9.62
C ILE A 237 2.40 5.54 10.61
N HIS A 238 2.80 4.35 10.16
CA HIS A 238 3.04 3.17 10.99
C HIS A 238 4.53 3.13 11.34
N CYS A 239 4.85 3.26 12.61
CA CYS A 239 6.23 3.39 13.03
C CYS A 239 6.90 2.06 13.35
N ALA A 240 8.20 2.02 13.15
CA ALA A 240 9.06 1.02 13.76
C ALA A 240 8.92 1.04 15.29
N GLN A 241 9.12 -0.12 15.92
CA GLN A 241 9.01 -0.25 17.37
C GLN A 241 9.96 0.71 18.10
N GLY A 242 9.41 1.49 19.04
CA GLY A 242 10.18 2.47 19.82
C GLY A 242 10.53 3.76 19.09
N SER A 243 10.04 3.98 17.87
CA SER A 243 10.20 5.25 17.15
C SER A 243 9.58 6.40 17.95
N THR A 244 10.35 7.48 18.16
CA THR A 244 9.86 8.67 18.87
C THR A 244 8.77 9.41 18.09
N LEU A 245 8.74 9.23 16.77
CA LEU A 245 7.74 9.84 15.88
C LEU A 245 6.33 9.46 16.28
N CYS A 246 6.04 8.17 16.48
CA CYS A 246 4.72 7.69 16.92
C CYS A 246 4.65 7.49 18.44
N SER A 247 5.40 8.27 19.23
CA SER A 247 5.29 8.21 20.69
C SER A 247 3.92 8.70 21.18
N THR A 248 3.53 8.30 22.39
CA THR A 248 2.29 8.78 23.02
C THR A 248 2.26 10.30 23.17
N ALA A 249 3.42 10.95 23.34
CA ALA A 249 3.53 12.41 23.40
C ALA A 249 3.10 13.09 22.07
N ASN A 250 3.23 12.38 20.96
CA ASN A 250 2.80 12.81 19.63
C ASN A 250 1.39 12.31 19.27
N ASN A 251 0.62 11.85 20.25
CA ASN A 251 -0.67 11.18 20.06
C ASN A 251 -0.60 9.86 19.27
N GLY A 252 0.55 9.17 19.30
CA GLY A 252 0.67 7.83 18.75
C GLY A 252 -0.32 6.86 19.40
N LYS A 253 -1.01 6.05 18.60
CA LYS A 253 -1.90 4.97 19.03
C LYS A 253 -1.25 3.62 18.77
N SER A 254 -1.67 2.60 19.51
CA SER A 254 -1.21 1.24 19.25
C SER A 254 -1.60 0.83 17.83
N ASP A 255 -0.61 0.39 17.06
CA ASP A 255 -0.81 -0.13 15.72
C ASP A 255 -1.19 -1.61 15.82
N LEU A 256 -2.48 -1.87 15.97
CA LEU A 256 -3.00 -3.19 16.30
C LEU A 256 -3.19 -4.04 15.04
N LEU A 257 -2.51 -5.19 15.00
CA LEU A 257 -2.74 -6.27 14.03
C LEU A 257 -2.93 -7.59 14.78
N PRO A 258 -4.18 -7.93 15.17
CA PRO A 258 -4.45 -9.00 16.13
C PRO A 258 -4.08 -10.40 15.64
N ASP A 259 -4.09 -10.62 14.32
CA ASP A 259 -3.79 -11.92 13.70
C ASP A 259 -2.48 -11.92 12.89
N GLU A 260 -1.64 -10.89 13.04
CA GLU A 260 -0.37 -10.82 12.30
C GLU A 260 0.51 -12.04 12.62
N PRO A 261 1.00 -12.77 11.61
CA PRO A 261 1.93 -13.87 11.81
C PRO A 261 3.13 -13.44 12.65
N ASP A 262 3.51 -14.26 13.65
CA ASP A 262 4.57 -13.98 14.63
C ASP A 262 4.33 -12.79 15.57
N GLY A 263 3.13 -12.19 15.55
CA GLY A 263 2.69 -11.14 16.47
C GLY A 263 3.22 -9.74 16.14
N TYR A 264 2.50 -8.71 16.59
CA TYR A 264 2.78 -7.30 16.25
C TYR A 264 2.53 -6.35 17.43
N ALA A 265 2.87 -6.79 18.64
CA ALA A 265 2.67 -5.99 19.85
C ALA A 265 3.75 -4.90 20.02
N GLY A 266 3.35 -3.74 20.54
CA GLY A 266 4.27 -2.64 20.88
C GLY A 266 4.64 -1.70 19.73
N PHE A 267 4.07 -1.91 18.54
CA PHE A 267 4.13 -0.98 17.43
C PHE A 267 3.10 0.14 17.60
N MET A 268 3.43 1.31 17.08
CA MET A 268 2.63 2.53 17.26
C MET A 268 2.47 3.23 15.91
N ALA A 269 1.37 3.97 15.74
CA ALA A 269 1.07 4.70 14.52
C ALA A 269 0.46 6.08 14.81
N LEU A 270 0.68 7.01 13.88
CA LEU A 270 -0.01 8.30 13.79
C LEU A 270 -1.07 8.19 12.69
N PHE A 271 -2.29 8.62 13.00
CA PHE A 271 -3.43 8.52 12.08
C PHE A 271 -4.01 9.90 11.81
N GLY A 272 -4.18 10.24 10.54
CA GLY A 272 -4.75 11.50 10.11
C GLY A 272 -3.75 12.64 10.00
N TYR A 273 -4.09 13.59 9.12
CA TYR A 273 -3.37 14.85 8.97
C TYR A 273 -3.14 15.56 10.31
N LYS A 274 -4.14 15.57 11.20
CA LYS A 274 -4.09 16.24 12.51
C LYS A 274 -2.88 15.84 13.35
N TYR A 275 -2.50 14.55 13.31
CA TYR A 275 -1.38 14.02 14.08
C TYR A 275 -0.12 13.80 13.25
N VAL A 276 -0.22 13.70 11.92
CA VAL A 276 0.94 13.54 11.04
C VAL A 276 1.58 14.89 10.67
N ALA A 277 0.78 15.89 10.29
CA ALA A 277 1.27 17.16 9.75
C ALA A 277 2.27 17.90 10.66
N PRO A 278 2.09 17.95 12.00
CA PRO A 278 3.07 18.60 12.88
C PRO A 278 4.49 18.03 12.81
N HIS A 279 4.65 16.80 12.33
CA HIS A 279 5.94 16.12 12.24
C HIS A 279 6.59 16.15 10.85
N ILE A 280 5.82 16.43 9.81
CA ILE A 280 6.31 16.48 8.42
C ILE A 280 6.25 17.91 7.83
N SER A 281 5.55 18.83 8.50
CA SER A 281 5.45 20.24 8.14
C SER A 281 5.34 21.09 9.42
N PRO A 282 6.41 21.19 10.24
CA PRO A 282 6.35 21.83 11.56
C PRO A 282 6.14 23.36 11.51
N ASN A 283 6.36 23.99 10.37
CA ASN A 283 6.32 25.45 10.22
C ASN A 283 5.00 25.99 9.65
N GLY A 284 4.01 25.14 9.43
CA GLY A 284 2.71 25.53 8.90
C GLY A 284 1.96 24.38 8.24
N PRO A 285 0.77 24.65 7.65
CA PRO A 285 0.05 23.66 6.88
C PRO A 285 0.91 23.10 5.74
N LEU A 286 0.75 21.80 5.44
CA LEU A 286 1.44 21.21 4.30
C LEU A 286 0.91 21.83 3.00
N THR A 287 1.82 22.13 2.08
CA THR A 287 1.50 22.61 0.74
C THR A 287 1.70 21.51 -0.31
N ASP A 288 0.93 21.57 -1.40
CA ASP A 288 1.16 20.75 -2.59
C ASP A 288 2.48 21.15 -3.28
N LEU A 289 2.87 20.40 -4.33
CA LEU A 289 4.07 20.70 -5.12
C LEU A 289 4.04 22.07 -5.82
N ASN A 290 2.88 22.73 -5.90
CA ASN A 290 2.71 24.06 -6.49
C ASN A 290 2.74 25.17 -5.43
N GLY A 291 2.92 24.84 -4.15
CA GLY A 291 2.95 25.79 -3.03
C GLY A 291 1.57 26.20 -2.50
N ASN A 292 0.49 25.53 -2.91
CA ASN A 292 -0.85 25.77 -2.37
C ASN A 292 -1.08 24.96 -1.08
N VAL A 293 -1.68 25.56 -0.07
CA VAL A 293 -2.09 24.81 1.13
C VAL A 293 -3.08 23.71 0.76
N ILE A 294 -2.78 22.48 1.17
CA ILE A 294 -3.64 21.32 0.96
C ILE A 294 -4.84 21.44 1.90
N LYS A 295 -6.04 21.37 1.33
CA LYS A 295 -7.31 21.56 2.03
C LYS A 295 -8.45 20.80 1.35
N ASP A 296 -9.49 20.50 2.10
CA ASP A 296 -10.72 19.91 1.55
C ASP A 296 -11.57 20.93 0.76
N ALA A 297 -12.65 20.44 0.15
CA ALA A 297 -13.56 21.25 -0.68
C ALA A 297 -14.28 22.38 0.09
N VAL A 298 -14.30 22.37 1.42
CA VAL A 298 -14.89 23.44 2.24
C VAL A 298 -13.84 24.33 2.91
N GLY A 299 -12.56 24.09 2.64
CA GLY A 299 -11.44 24.93 3.05
C GLY A 299 -10.76 24.51 4.35
N ASN A 300 -11.06 23.34 4.91
CA ASN A 300 -10.35 22.81 6.07
C ASN A 300 -8.97 22.32 5.62
N ALA A 301 -7.89 22.82 6.24
CA ALA A 301 -6.55 22.30 5.97
C ALA A 301 -6.46 20.84 6.42
N GLY A 302 -5.97 19.96 5.55
CA GLY A 302 -5.84 18.54 5.84
C GLY A 302 -5.99 17.63 4.63
N PHE A 303 -6.47 16.41 4.85
CA PHE A 303 -6.76 15.48 3.77
C PHE A 303 -7.83 16.07 2.83
N PRO A 304 -7.55 16.22 1.52
CA PRO A 304 -8.46 16.92 0.62
C PRO A 304 -9.65 16.06 0.15
N GLY A 305 -9.65 14.75 0.48
CA GLY A 305 -10.55 13.74 -0.07
C GLY A 305 -9.85 12.92 -1.15
N PHE A 306 -10.28 11.66 -1.34
CA PHE A 306 -9.65 10.71 -2.26
C PHE A 306 -9.65 11.22 -3.71
N ASP A 307 -10.76 11.80 -4.17
CA ASP A 307 -10.90 12.38 -5.51
C ASP A 307 -10.03 13.63 -5.76
N SER A 308 -9.40 14.16 -4.71
CA SER A 308 -8.50 15.32 -4.78
C SER A 308 -7.04 14.97 -4.50
N MET A 309 -6.69 13.67 -4.50
CA MET A 309 -5.32 13.18 -4.37
C MET A 309 -4.58 13.21 -5.72
N SER A 310 -4.48 14.40 -6.31
CA SER A 310 -3.65 14.62 -7.51
C SER A 310 -2.17 14.31 -7.23
N PRO A 311 -1.33 14.08 -8.26
CA PRO A 311 0.10 13.85 -8.04
C PRO A 311 0.78 14.99 -7.26
N ALA A 312 0.38 16.25 -7.48
CA ALA A 312 0.93 17.39 -6.75
C ALA A 312 0.64 17.33 -5.24
N VAL A 313 -0.50 16.76 -4.83
CA VAL A 313 -0.86 16.57 -3.43
C VAL A 313 -0.15 15.33 -2.88
N SER A 314 -0.31 14.19 -3.53
CA SER A 314 0.20 12.90 -3.04
C SER A 314 1.71 12.92 -2.91
N LEU A 315 2.43 13.40 -3.94
CA LEU A 315 3.89 13.44 -3.92
C LEU A 315 4.44 14.46 -2.91
N ALA A 316 3.68 15.51 -2.56
CA ALA A 316 4.08 16.43 -1.50
C ALA A 316 4.04 15.75 -0.12
N TYR A 317 3.01 14.94 0.18
CA TYR A 317 2.99 14.12 1.39
C TYR A 317 4.14 13.12 1.42
N ILE A 318 4.40 12.44 0.30
CA ILE A 318 5.49 11.47 0.18
C ILE A 318 6.84 12.13 0.43
N ALA A 319 7.13 13.24 -0.25
CA ALA A 319 8.38 13.97 -0.05
C ALA A 319 8.54 14.43 1.41
N ALA A 320 7.49 15.04 1.98
CA ALA A 320 7.52 15.50 3.36
C ALA A 320 7.76 14.35 4.36
N MET A 321 7.13 13.19 4.17
CA MET A 321 7.38 12.00 5.00
C MET A 321 8.82 11.49 4.86
N GLN A 322 9.32 11.35 3.62
CA GLN A 322 10.67 10.87 3.33
C GLN A 322 11.75 11.78 3.94
N GLU A 323 11.54 13.10 3.88
CA GLU A 323 12.43 14.11 4.46
C GLU A 323 12.39 14.14 6.01
N HIS A 324 11.36 13.55 6.62
CA HIS A 324 11.15 13.52 8.06
C HIS A 324 11.25 12.09 8.65
N ASN A 325 12.21 11.31 8.15
CA ASN A 325 12.56 9.97 8.67
C ASN A 325 11.47 8.91 8.53
N VAL A 326 10.70 8.97 7.45
CA VAL A 326 9.78 7.91 7.02
C VAL A 326 10.27 7.34 5.68
N PRO A 327 11.23 6.40 5.69
CA PRO A 327 11.92 5.96 4.49
C PRO A 327 11.07 5.09 3.55
N VAL A 328 9.96 4.53 4.04
CA VAL A 328 9.03 3.75 3.23
C VAL A 328 7.72 4.50 3.12
N THR A 329 7.26 4.80 1.92
CA THR A 329 6.06 5.61 1.73
C THR A 329 5.20 5.15 0.56
N TYR A 330 3.89 5.09 0.78
CA TYR A 330 2.92 4.63 -0.20
C TYR A 330 1.95 5.77 -0.55
N ALA A 331 1.76 6.05 -1.83
CA ALA A 331 0.84 7.07 -2.33
C ALA A 331 -0.24 6.46 -3.21
N TYR A 332 -1.44 7.03 -3.11
CA TYR A 332 -2.50 6.92 -4.10
C TYR A 332 -2.55 8.20 -4.94
N ILE A 333 -2.83 8.06 -6.23
CA ILE A 333 -3.11 9.15 -7.17
C ILE A 333 -4.51 8.93 -7.75
N SER A 334 -5.35 9.96 -7.68
CA SER A 334 -6.75 9.89 -8.10
C SER A 334 -6.95 9.66 -9.60
N ASP A 335 -8.13 9.18 -9.98
CA ASP A 335 -8.48 8.84 -11.36
C ASP A 335 -8.50 10.09 -12.25
N ALA A 336 -7.59 10.16 -13.23
CA ALA A 336 -7.52 11.29 -14.16
C ALA A 336 -8.69 11.34 -15.15
N HIS A 337 -9.49 10.29 -15.25
CA HIS A 337 -10.68 10.20 -16.10
C HIS A 337 -11.93 10.76 -15.44
N ASP A 338 -11.97 10.89 -14.12
CA ASP A 338 -13.11 11.52 -13.46
C ASP A 338 -13.08 13.04 -13.64
N ASN A 339 -14.24 13.61 -13.96
CA ASN A 339 -14.41 15.06 -13.85
C ASN A 339 -14.61 15.41 -12.37
N HIS A 340 -13.54 15.77 -11.68
CA HIS A 340 -13.53 16.11 -10.25
C HIS A 340 -14.42 17.32 -9.88
N SER A 341 -15.04 18.00 -10.86
CA SER A 341 -16.05 19.05 -10.62
C SER A 341 -17.49 18.56 -10.75
N THR A 342 -17.76 17.55 -11.58
CA THR A 342 -19.12 17.07 -11.87
C THR A 342 -19.37 15.62 -11.45
N ASN A 343 -18.32 14.87 -11.10
CA ASN A 343 -18.32 13.43 -10.85
C ASN A 343 -18.89 12.62 -12.03
N VAL A 344 -18.61 13.07 -13.26
CA VAL A 344 -18.93 12.34 -14.49
C VAL A 344 -17.63 12.06 -15.22
N ALA A 345 -17.37 10.79 -15.54
CA ALA A 345 -16.17 10.39 -16.27
C ALA A 345 -16.09 11.09 -17.65
N PHE A 346 -14.89 11.54 -18.00
CA PHE A 346 -14.56 12.03 -19.32
C PHE A 346 -14.48 10.89 -20.33
N GLY A 347 -14.86 11.17 -21.58
CA GLY A 347 -14.53 10.32 -22.71
C GLY A 347 -13.05 10.42 -23.14
N PRO A 348 -12.51 9.43 -23.88
CA PRO A 348 -11.16 9.47 -24.40
C PRO A 348 -10.88 10.71 -25.25
N GLY A 349 -9.83 11.46 -24.89
CA GLY A 349 -9.39 12.66 -25.62
C GLY A 349 -10.23 13.92 -25.38
N GLU A 350 -11.19 13.88 -24.46
CA GLU A 350 -11.91 15.09 -24.06
C GLU A 350 -10.96 16.13 -23.44
N ALA A 351 -11.24 17.41 -23.71
CA ALA A 351 -10.34 18.50 -23.33
C ALA A 351 -10.09 18.57 -21.81
N GLY A 352 -11.09 18.25 -20.99
CA GLY A 352 -10.95 18.21 -19.53
C GLY A 352 -9.99 17.11 -19.07
N TYR A 353 -10.13 15.92 -19.61
CA TYR A 353 -9.24 14.79 -19.35
C TYR A 353 -7.79 15.06 -19.82
N VAL A 354 -7.60 15.57 -21.04
CA VAL A 354 -6.26 15.96 -21.53
C VAL A 354 -5.62 17.03 -20.63
N ALA A 355 -6.41 18.01 -20.18
CA ALA A 355 -5.93 19.03 -19.25
C ALA A 355 -5.55 18.45 -17.88
N GLN A 356 -6.32 17.49 -17.35
CA GLN A 356 -6.00 16.80 -16.09
C GLN A 356 -4.71 15.99 -16.20
N LEU A 357 -4.53 15.20 -17.26
CA LEU A 357 -3.28 14.47 -17.46
C LEU A 357 -2.08 15.42 -17.60
N LYS A 358 -2.28 16.60 -18.21
CA LYS A 358 -1.23 17.60 -18.29
C LYS A 358 -0.83 18.15 -16.91
N THR A 359 -1.78 18.38 -16.00
CA THR A 359 -1.45 18.80 -14.63
C THR A 359 -0.77 17.68 -13.84
N TYR A 360 -1.13 16.42 -14.12
CA TYR A 360 -0.47 15.26 -13.52
C TYR A 360 0.97 15.16 -14.02
N ASP A 361 1.21 15.30 -15.32
CA ASP A 361 2.54 15.32 -15.93
C ASP A 361 3.44 16.42 -15.36
N ASP A 362 2.90 17.64 -15.17
CA ASP A 362 3.63 18.78 -14.64
C ASP A 362 4.13 18.54 -13.20
N ALA A 363 3.35 17.84 -12.38
CA ALA A 363 3.78 17.47 -11.04
C ALA A 363 4.99 16.52 -11.07
N PHE A 364 5.07 15.61 -12.05
CA PHE A 364 6.23 14.73 -12.25
C PHE A 364 7.45 15.45 -12.82
N ALA A 365 7.30 16.62 -13.46
CA ALA A 365 8.45 17.44 -13.86
C ALA A 365 9.13 18.13 -12.66
N ILE A 366 8.36 18.56 -11.66
CA ILE A 366 8.85 19.41 -10.56
C ILE A 366 9.34 18.56 -9.38
N THR A 367 8.78 17.36 -9.19
CA THR A 367 9.18 16.50 -8.09
C THR A 367 10.64 16.05 -8.19
N SER A 368 11.38 16.20 -7.10
CA SER A 368 12.77 15.72 -6.98
C SER A 368 12.87 14.20 -7.14
N LEU A 369 11.77 13.47 -6.93
CA LEU A 369 11.64 12.02 -7.12
C LEU A 369 11.90 11.58 -8.56
N VAL A 370 11.60 12.45 -9.53
CA VAL A 370 11.72 12.19 -10.97
C VAL A 370 12.82 13.06 -11.61
N ALA A 371 13.08 14.25 -11.06
CA ALA A 371 14.03 15.21 -11.62
C ALA A 371 15.53 14.85 -11.43
N HIS A 372 15.89 13.92 -10.53
CA HIS A 372 17.29 13.58 -10.25
C HIS A 372 17.59 12.07 -10.41
N PRO A 373 17.93 11.58 -11.62
CA PRO A 373 18.21 10.17 -11.90
C PRO A 373 19.57 9.66 -11.34
N THR A 374 20.26 10.42 -10.49
CA THR A 374 21.64 10.11 -10.06
C THR A 374 21.74 9.05 -8.95
N ARG A 375 20.61 8.57 -8.42
CA ARG A 375 20.54 7.35 -7.61
C ARG A 375 19.57 6.40 -8.28
N ARG A 376 19.91 5.11 -8.35
CA ARG A 376 19.09 4.06 -8.96
C ARG A 376 17.76 3.94 -8.20
N THR A 377 16.78 4.75 -8.60
CA THR A 377 15.40 4.66 -8.14
C THR A 377 14.71 3.64 -9.03
N ALA A 378 14.54 2.41 -8.53
CA ALA A 378 13.66 1.44 -9.16
C ALA A 378 12.26 1.68 -8.61
N MET A 379 11.34 2.17 -9.46
CA MET A 379 9.90 1.97 -9.22
C MET A 379 9.53 0.62 -9.81
N ALA A 380 8.81 -0.19 -9.03
CA ALA A 380 8.25 -1.47 -9.43
C ALA A 380 6.74 -1.39 -9.42
#